data_AF-A0AB39SZH1-F1
#
_entry.id   AF-A0AB39SZH1-F1
#
_cell.length_a   1.000
_cell.length_b   1.000
_cell.length_c   1.000
_cell.angle_alpha   90.00
_cell.angle_beta   90.00
_cell.angle_gamma   90.00
#
_symmetry.space_group_name_H-M   'P 1'
#
loop_
_entity.id
_entity.type
_entity.pdbx_description
1 polymer ?
#
loop_
_entity_poly.entity_id
_entity_poly.type
_entity_poly.pdbx_seq_one_letter_code
_entity_poly.pdbx_strand_id
1 'polypeptide(L)'
;MAMMLLAGCDTAHGGTRDGSGPPRQSATASATESSAGPAVASSAEVAANVLTFTYRPKNDYNHIDQMLEINNSDTRSVVPVLAFTALDRQNRPLPDVRIRTVYGSDSGRLVATYGSSFDILRFTGTGRHQVHDVRVTVRHLATARERANIHPVTVQPLDDAGNAVSKFSRFVAVRVKNPDPFAVSVRVAYIVYDQPAKGETQQVVSATAVGGLVHVPAQGAVVLKVTGEAERAVARYSDGPAVSVKAYNSQ
;
A
#
# COMPACT_ATOMS: atom_id res chain seq x y z
N MET A 1 31.44 26.45 -33.15
CA MET A 1 30.56 27.21 -34.08
C MET A 1 29.50 27.87 -33.20
N ALA A 2 29.58 29.19 -33.10
CA ALA A 2 28.75 30.02 -32.23
C ALA A 2 27.30 30.05 -32.72
N MET A 3 26.33 30.23 -31.81
CA MET A 3 25.49 31.44 -31.87
C MET A 3 24.77 31.67 -30.54
N MET A 4 25.00 32.86 -30.03
CA MET A 4 24.45 33.52 -28.86
C MET A 4 23.25 34.37 -29.35
N LEU A 5 22.19 34.51 -28.56
CA LEU A 5 21.22 35.60 -28.71
C LEU A 5 20.74 36.05 -27.34
N LEU A 6 20.89 37.36 -27.12
CA LEU A 6 20.59 38.18 -25.96
C LEU A 6 19.41 39.10 -26.28
N ALA A 7 18.89 39.73 -25.21
CA ALA A 7 18.03 40.92 -25.12
C ALA A 7 16.50 40.70 -25.18
N GLY A 8 15.68 41.36 -24.36
CA GLY A 8 15.94 42.39 -23.33
C GLY A 8 14.63 42.93 -22.71
N CYS A 9 14.79 43.69 -21.61
CA CYS A 9 14.08 44.86 -21.04
C CYS A 9 12.59 45.15 -21.40
N ASP A 10 11.73 45.80 -20.59
CA ASP A 10 11.88 46.66 -19.41
C ASP A 10 10.53 46.91 -18.71
N THR A 11 10.65 47.52 -17.54
CA THR A 11 9.70 48.05 -16.53
C THR A 11 8.56 49.01 -16.99
N ALA A 12 7.47 49.11 -16.21
CA ALA A 12 7.18 50.25 -15.30
C ALA A 12 5.73 50.34 -14.74
N HIS A 13 5.65 50.83 -13.48
CA HIS A 13 4.66 51.65 -12.73
C HIS A 13 3.19 51.73 -13.19
N GLY A 14 2.16 51.84 -12.35
CA GLY A 14 2.00 52.33 -10.96
C GLY A 14 0.61 52.99 -10.86
N GLY A 15 -0.04 53.06 -9.68
CA GLY A 15 -1.27 53.84 -9.53
C GLY A 15 -2.22 53.43 -8.40
N THR A 16 -2.06 54.07 -7.25
CA THR A 16 -2.95 54.12 -6.06
C THR A 16 -4.23 54.93 -6.30
N ARG A 17 -5.35 54.60 -5.63
CA ARG A 17 -6.07 55.54 -4.71
C ARG A 17 -7.32 54.95 -4.04
N ASP A 18 -7.52 55.44 -2.82
CA ASP A 18 -8.57 55.24 -1.82
C ASP A 18 -9.99 55.62 -2.23
N GLY A 19 -10.97 55.04 -1.51
CA GLY A 19 -12.37 55.49 -1.50
C GLY A 19 -13.18 54.86 -0.35
N SER A 20 -13.34 55.62 0.72
CA SER A 20 -14.04 55.33 1.99
C SER A 20 -15.56 55.50 1.95
N GLY A 21 -16.30 54.71 2.76
CA GLY A 21 -17.52 55.15 3.47
C GLY A 21 -18.85 54.43 3.17
N PRO A 22 -19.61 53.93 4.18
CA PRO A 22 -20.88 53.21 4.02
C PRO A 22 -22.13 54.09 4.26
N PRO A 23 -23.34 53.55 4.04
CA PRO A 23 -24.33 53.58 5.14
C PRO A 23 -25.16 52.28 5.30
N ARG A 24 -25.61 52.07 6.55
CA ARG A 24 -26.65 51.11 6.97
C ARG A 24 -28.04 51.58 6.50
N GLN A 25 -28.91 50.64 6.14
CA GLN A 25 -30.36 50.68 6.44
C GLN A 25 -30.91 49.25 6.60
N SER A 26 -31.80 49.10 7.59
CA SER A 26 -32.49 47.87 8.01
C SER A 26 -33.84 47.73 7.31
N ALA A 27 -34.32 46.50 7.03
CA ALA A 27 -35.71 46.04 7.27
C ALA A 27 -36.03 44.66 6.62
N THR A 28 -36.30 43.68 7.49
CA THR A 28 -37.40 42.67 7.51
C THR A 28 -37.94 41.92 6.28
N ALA A 29 -38.07 40.59 6.53
CA ALA A 29 -39.19 39.67 6.23
C ALA A 29 -39.16 38.76 4.97
N SER A 30 -38.91 37.48 5.27
CA SER A 30 -39.62 36.26 4.87
C SER A 30 -40.04 36.02 3.41
N ALA A 31 -39.47 34.98 2.79
CA ALA A 31 -40.23 33.94 2.09
C ALA A 31 -39.37 32.69 1.84
N THR A 32 -40.05 31.56 1.95
CA THR A 32 -39.60 30.17 1.96
C THR A 32 -39.21 29.67 0.57
N GLU A 33 -37.98 29.23 0.36
CA GLU A 33 -37.62 28.32 -0.74
C GLU A 33 -36.60 27.30 -0.25
N SER A 34 -37.13 26.18 0.25
CA SER A 34 -36.35 24.97 0.52
C SER A 34 -36.05 24.29 -0.82
N SER A 35 -35.01 24.76 -1.51
CA SER A 35 -34.41 24.02 -2.61
C SER A 35 -33.62 22.84 -2.04
N ALA A 36 -34.17 21.64 -2.17
CA ALA A 36 -33.43 20.41 -2.01
C ALA A 36 -32.40 20.33 -3.15
N GLY A 37 -31.22 20.90 -2.92
CA GLY A 37 -30.06 20.71 -3.78
C GLY A 37 -29.71 19.21 -3.84
N PRO A 38 -29.21 18.70 -4.99
CA PRO A 38 -28.80 17.32 -5.09
C PRO A 38 -27.77 17.05 -4.00
N ALA A 39 -27.99 16.00 -3.20
CA ALA A 39 -27.04 15.53 -2.22
C ALA A 39 -25.71 15.30 -2.94
N VAL A 40 -24.75 16.20 -2.72
CA VAL A 40 -23.36 16.00 -3.12
C VAL A 40 -22.92 14.79 -2.32
N ALA A 41 -22.92 13.62 -2.96
CA ALA A 41 -22.33 12.42 -2.39
C ALA A 41 -20.95 12.82 -1.87
N SER A 42 -20.75 12.67 -0.57
CA SER A 42 -19.50 13.02 0.09
C SER A 42 -18.36 12.41 -0.72
N SER A 43 -17.28 13.16 -1.00
CA SER A 43 -16.15 12.65 -1.79
C SER A 43 -15.55 11.36 -1.23
N ALA A 44 -15.84 11.01 0.02
CA ALA A 44 -15.52 9.73 0.64
C ALA A 44 -16.32 8.53 0.06
N GLU A 45 -17.57 8.73 -0.36
CA GLU A 45 -18.46 7.69 -0.88
C GLU A 45 -18.15 7.36 -2.35
N VAL A 46 -17.78 8.37 -3.14
CA VAL A 46 -17.29 8.19 -4.54
C VAL A 46 -15.93 7.47 -4.56
N ALA A 47 -15.08 7.69 -3.55
CA ALA A 47 -13.77 7.06 -3.44
C ALA A 47 -13.81 5.56 -3.12
N ALA A 48 -14.85 5.04 -2.45
CA ALA A 48 -14.93 3.61 -2.12
C ALA A 48 -15.26 2.72 -3.33
N ASN A 49 -15.92 3.28 -4.35
CA ASN A 49 -16.43 2.51 -5.49
C ASN A 49 -15.36 2.12 -6.53
N VAL A 50 -14.10 2.55 -6.36
CA VAL A 50 -13.00 2.20 -7.29
C VAL A 50 -12.22 0.96 -6.86
N LEU A 51 -12.33 0.56 -5.59
CA LEU A 51 -11.64 -0.62 -5.07
C LEU A 51 -12.61 -1.79 -4.89
N THR A 52 -12.26 -2.95 -5.46
CA THR A 52 -12.91 -4.22 -5.17
C THR A 52 -11.94 -5.16 -4.48
N PHE A 53 -12.48 -6.01 -3.59
CA PHE A 53 -11.70 -6.86 -2.72
C PHE A 53 -12.15 -8.31 -2.84
N THR A 54 -11.19 -9.22 -3.02
CA THR A 54 -11.44 -10.66 -2.99
C THR A 54 -10.49 -11.30 -2.01
N TYR A 55 -11.03 -11.92 -0.96
CA TYR A 55 -10.21 -12.68 -0.03
C TYR A 55 -10.07 -14.13 -0.47
N ARG A 56 -8.84 -14.63 -0.47
CA ARG A 56 -8.47 -16.01 -0.80
C ARG A 56 -7.91 -16.66 0.47
N PRO A 57 -8.72 -17.44 1.21
CA PRO A 57 -8.22 -18.11 2.41
C PRO A 57 -7.12 -19.10 2.02
N LYS A 58 -7.38 -19.91 0.99
CA LYS A 58 -6.42 -20.87 0.45
C LYS A 58 -6.13 -20.54 -1.01
N ASN A 59 -4.87 -20.60 -1.40
CA ASN A 59 -4.49 -20.50 -2.80
C ASN A 59 -4.02 -21.87 -3.28
N ASP A 60 -4.54 -22.33 -4.42
CA ASP A 60 -4.09 -23.59 -5.00
C ASP A 60 -2.63 -23.44 -5.49
N TYR A 61 -1.90 -24.54 -5.68
CA TYR A 61 -0.54 -24.55 -6.25
C TYR A 61 0.60 -23.92 -5.42
N ASN A 62 0.69 -24.19 -4.10
CA ASN A 62 1.80 -23.74 -3.24
C ASN A 62 1.99 -22.21 -3.21
N HIS A 63 0.91 -21.47 -3.47
CA HIS A 63 0.90 -20.02 -3.37
C HIS A 63 0.58 -19.56 -1.93
N ILE A 64 0.79 -18.28 -1.67
CA ILE A 64 0.59 -17.67 -0.35
C ILE A 64 -0.91 -17.72 0.00
N ASP A 65 -1.23 -18.41 1.10
CA ASP A 65 -2.57 -18.40 1.70
C ASP A 65 -2.89 -17.04 2.33
N GLN A 66 -4.17 -16.81 2.64
CA GLN A 66 -4.67 -15.61 3.32
C GLN A 66 -4.44 -14.31 2.51
N MET A 67 -4.57 -14.39 1.20
CA MET A 67 -4.34 -13.25 0.30
C MET A 67 -5.59 -12.39 0.19
N LEU A 68 -5.42 -11.07 0.28
CA LEU A 68 -6.42 -10.10 -0.09
C LEU A 68 -6.05 -9.54 -1.47
N GLU A 69 -6.78 -9.95 -2.51
CA GLU A 69 -6.70 -9.30 -3.82
C GLU A 69 -7.40 -7.94 -3.74
N ILE A 70 -6.74 -6.92 -4.25
CA ILE A 70 -7.23 -5.54 -4.31
C ILE A 70 -7.22 -5.15 -5.78
N ASN A 71 -8.40 -4.97 -6.37
CA ASN A 71 -8.52 -4.48 -7.73
C ASN A 71 -8.93 -3.01 -7.71
N ASN A 72 -8.15 -2.17 -8.36
CA ASN A 72 -8.35 -0.73 -8.47
C ASN A 72 -8.73 -0.37 -9.91
N SER A 73 -9.96 0.11 -10.10
CA SER A 73 -10.46 0.57 -11.39
C SER A 73 -10.12 2.03 -11.71
N ASP A 74 -9.59 2.80 -10.74
CA ASP A 74 -9.08 4.17 -10.99
C ASP A 74 -7.76 4.07 -11.78
N THR A 75 -7.63 4.89 -12.82
CA THR A 75 -6.40 4.96 -13.65
C THR A 75 -5.18 5.44 -12.86
N ARG A 76 -5.38 6.01 -11.67
CA ARG A 76 -4.35 6.41 -10.72
C ARG A 76 -4.14 5.32 -9.67
N SER A 77 -2.88 5.18 -9.23
CA SER A 77 -2.58 4.38 -8.04
C SER A 77 -3.11 5.08 -6.79
N VAL A 78 -3.54 4.30 -5.81
CA VAL A 78 -4.17 4.81 -4.58
C VAL A 78 -3.57 4.15 -3.35
N VAL A 79 -3.74 4.78 -2.20
CA VAL A 79 -3.26 4.31 -0.90
C VAL A 79 -4.44 4.14 0.03
N PRO A 80 -4.95 2.91 0.20
CA PRO A 80 -6.05 2.65 1.08
C PRO A 80 -5.60 2.54 2.55
N VAL A 81 -6.50 2.95 3.44
CA VAL A 81 -6.52 2.50 4.83
C VAL A 81 -7.77 1.66 5.01
N LEU A 82 -7.57 0.35 5.17
CA LEU A 82 -8.63 -0.65 5.25
C LEU A 82 -8.90 -1.04 6.71
N ALA A 83 -10.17 -1.28 7.02
CA ALA A 83 -10.58 -2.00 8.21
C ALA A 83 -11.18 -3.35 7.81
N PHE A 84 -11.03 -4.34 8.69
CA PHE A 84 -11.39 -5.71 8.41
C PHE A 84 -12.23 -6.32 9.51
N THR A 85 -13.21 -7.15 9.12
CA THR A 85 -13.96 -8.03 10.01
C THR A 85 -13.79 -9.46 9.52
N ALA A 86 -13.20 -10.33 10.35
CA ALA A 86 -13.10 -11.76 10.08
C ALA A 86 -14.48 -12.43 10.14
N LEU A 87 -14.77 -13.32 9.19
CA LEU A 87 -16.04 -14.04 9.10
C LEU A 87 -15.81 -15.56 9.11
N ASP A 88 -16.71 -16.28 9.77
CA ASP A 88 -16.77 -17.75 9.71
C ASP A 88 -17.44 -18.25 8.40
N ARG A 89 -17.56 -19.57 8.25
CA ARG A 89 -18.24 -20.20 7.09
C ARG A 89 -19.72 -19.82 6.94
N GLN A 90 -20.34 -19.32 8.00
CA GLN A 90 -21.73 -18.87 8.02
C GLN A 90 -21.82 -17.34 7.86
N ASN A 91 -20.72 -16.66 7.48
CA ASN A 91 -20.61 -15.22 7.35
C ASN A 91 -20.84 -14.44 8.66
N ARG A 92 -20.67 -15.09 9.81
CA ARG A 92 -20.79 -14.44 11.13
C ARG A 92 -19.44 -13.86 11.54
N PRO A 93 -19.42 -12.65 12.14
CA PRO A 93 -18.20 -12.05 12.66
C PRO A 93 -17.50 -12.93 13.71
N LEU A 94 -16.19 -12.98 13.67
CA LEU A 94 -15.31 -13.58 14.67
C LEU A 94 -14.69 -12.46 15.55
N PRO A 95 -15.32 -12.05 16.65
CA PRO A 95 -14.94 -10.83 17.39
C PRO A 95 -13.59 -10.93 18.11
N ASP A 96 -13.13 -12.14 18.41
CA ASP A 96 -11.85 -12.41 19.05
C ASP A 96 -10.69 -12.55 18.05
N VAL A 97 -11.00 -12.53 16.75
CA VAL A 97 -9.99 -12.55 15.70
C VAL A 97 -9.55 -11.12 15.37
N ARG A 98 -8.24 -10.91 15.40
CA ARG A 98 -7.60 -9.66 14.99
C ARG A 98 -6.89 -9.86 13.66
N ILE A 99 -7.08 -8.91 12.75
CA ILE A 99 -6.50 -8.90 11.41
C ILE A 99 -5.42 -7.82 11.37
N ARG A 100 -4.24 -8.19 10.89
CA ARG A 100 -3.18 -7.27 10.46
C ARG A 100 -2.78 -7.60 9.05
N THR A 101 -2.22 -6.64 8.33
CA THR A 101 -1.75 -6.88 6.97
C THR A 101 -0.24 -6.80 6.89
N VAL A 102 0.35 -7.53 5.94
CA VAL A 102 1.80 -7.62 5.77
C VAL A 102 2.35 -6.39 5.04
N TYR A 103 1.65 -5.92 4.01
CA TYR A 103 2.07 -4.76 3.21
C TYR A 103 1.49 -3.44 3.70
N GLY A 104 0.57 -3.50 4.68
CA GLY A 104 0.05 -2.32 5.38
C GLY A 104 -1.06 -1.58 4.64
N SER A 105 -1.94 -2.29 3.92
CA SER A 105 -3.23 -1.76 3.50
C SER A 105 -4.15 -1.36 4.67
N ASP A 106 -3.90 -1.82 5.90
CA ASP A 106 -4.59 -1.33 7.13
C ASP A 106 -4.05 -0.01 7.67
N SER A 107 -2.94 0.49 7.13
CA SER A 107 -2.16 1.59 7.72
C SER A 107 -1.67 2.62 6.69
N GLY A 108 -2.16 2.54 5.45
CA GLY A 108 -1.81 3.49 4.39
C GLY A 108 -0.38 3.35 3.90
N ARG A 109 0.22 2.16 4.02
CA ARG A 109 1.58 1.87 3.55
C ARG A 109 1.59 1.21 2.18
N LEU A 110 0.58 0.40 1.85
CA LEU A 110 0.48 -0.24 0.54
C LEU A 110 -0.05 0.77 -0.49
N VAL A 111 0.64 0.87 -1.62
CA VAL A 111 0.11 1.53 -2.81
C VAL A 111 -0.55 0.48 -3.70
N ALA A 112 -1.87 0.58 -3.87
CA ALA A 112 -2.64 -0.22 -4.82
C ALA A 112 -2.52 0.41 -6.21
N THR A 113 -1.90 -0.32 -7.13
CA THR A 113 -1.71 0.11 -8.53
C THR A 113 -3.03 0.13 -9.27
N TYR A 114 -3.09 0.76 -10.45
CA TYR A 114 -4.19 0.48 -11.39
C TYR A 114 -4.22 -1.02 -11.71
N GLY A 115 -5.41 -1.59 -11.80
CA GLY A 115 -5.61 -3.02 -12.01
C GLY A 115 -5.42 -3.81 -10.72
N SER A 116 -4.59 -4.85 -10.73
CA SER A 116 -4.47 -5.79 -9.62
C SER A 116 -3.31 -5.46 -8.69
N SER A 117 -3.59 -5.51 -7.39
CA SER A 117 -2.65 -5.49 -6.28
C SER A 117 -3.08 -6.56 -5.28
N PHE A 118 -2.24 -6.85 -4.28
CA PHE A 118 -2.64 -7.72 -3.18
C PHE A 118 -1.96 -7.31 -1.87
N ASP A 119 -2.56 -7.71 -0.76
CA ASP A 119 -1.95 -7.75 0.56
C ASP A 119 -2.08 -9.16 1.13
N ILE A 120 -1.36 -9.46 2.20
CA ILE A 120 -1.43 -10.74 2.92
C ILE A 120 -1.98 -10.45 4.30
N LEU A 121 -3.03 -11.19 4.67
CA LEU A 121 -3.69 -11.04 5.96
C LEU A 121 -3.10 -12.01 6.98
N ARG A 122 -2.89 -11.49 8.19
CA ARG A 122 -2.45 -12.25 9.36
C ARG A 122 -3.56 -12.25 10.39
N PHE A 123 -4.01 -13.44 10.77
CA PHE A 123 -5.06 -13.63 11.77
C PHE A 123 -4.45 -14.06 13.11
N THR A 124 -4.88 -13.41 14.18
CA THR A 124 -4.48 -13.73 15.55
C THR A 124 -5.69 -13.78 16.47
N GLY A 125 -5.57 -14.43 17.62
CA GLY A 125 -6.67 -14.61 18.57
C GLY A 125 -7.41 -15.94 18.44
N THR A 126 -8.44 -16.12 19.28
CA THR A 126 -9.28 -17.32 19.32
C THR A 126 -10.13 -17.40 18.06
N GLY A 127 -10.16 -18.58 17.42
CA GLY A 127 -10.92 -18.79 16.17
C GLY A 127 -10.20 -18.34 14.89
N ARG A 128 -8.92 -17.96 14.94
CA ARG A 128 -8.16 -17.54 13.74
C ARG A 128 -8.15 -18.55 12.58
N HIS A 129 -8.20 -19.85 12.88
CA HIS A 129 -8.27 -20.91 11.86
C HIS A 129 -9.69 -21.18 11.35
N GLN A 130 -10.70 -20.50 11.91
CA GLN A 130 -12.10 -20.58 11.48
C GLN A 130 -12.45 -19.50 10.46
N VAL A 131 -11.52 -18.58 10.18
CA VAL A 131 -11.72 -17.50 9.20
C VAL A 131 -11.91 -18.12 7.82
N HIS A 132 -13.07 -17.85 7.24
CA HIS A 132 -13.44 -18.28 5.90
C HIS A 132 -13.49 -17.11 4.92
N ASP A 133 -13.92 -15.94 5.40
CA ASP A 133 -13.98 -14.72 4.61
C ASP A 133 -13.61 -13.49 5.45
N VAL A 134 -13.41 -12.36 4.78
CA VAL A 134 -13.14 -11.06 5.40
C VAL A 134 -14.01 -9.99 4.77
N ARG A 135 -14.80 -9.31 5.60
CA ARG A 135 -15.46 -8.07 5.19
C ARG A 135 -14.46 -6.93 5.27
N VAL A 136 -14.31 -6.21 4.16
CA VAL A 136 -13.41 -5.05 4.04
C VAL A 136 -14.23 -3.76 4.11
N THR A 137 -13.69 -2.74 4.77
CA THR A 137 -14.22 -1.37 4.76
C THR A 137 -13.09 -0.41 4.45
N VAL A 138 -13.25 0.42 3.42
CA VAL A 138 -12.32 1.51 3.12
C VAL A 138 -12.56 2.63 4.14
N ARG A 139 -11.59 2.90 5.01
CA ARG A 139 -11.64 3.98 6.00
C ARG A 139 -11.10 5.28 5.45
N HIS A 140 -10.08 5.19 4.62
CA HIS A 140 -9.48 6.32 3.93
C HIS A 140 -8.94 5.85 2.58
N LEU A 141 -8.97 6.74 1.59
CA LEU A 141 -8.36 6.52 0.29
C LEU A 141 -7.71 7.81 -0.17
N ALA A 142 -6.41 7.73 -0.45
CA ALA A 142 -5.64 8.83 -1.01
C ALA A 142 -5.09 8.46 -2.39
N THR A 143 -4.88 9.44 -3.25
CA THR A 143 -4.06 9.25 -4.46
C THR A 143 -2.62 8.96 -4.03
N ALA A 144 -1.97 8.02 -4.70
CA ALA A 144 -0.55 7.77 -4.50
C ALA A 144 0.26 8.99 -4.91
N ARG A 145 1.28 9.33 -4.11
CA ARG A 145 2.19 10.47 -4.36
C ARG A 145 3.19 10.15 -5.45
N GLU A 146 3.51 8.87 -5.58
CA GLU A 146 4.48 8.36 -6.53
C GLU A 146 3.84 7.35 -7.47
N ARG A 147 4.46 7.22 -8.64
CA ARG A 147 4.05 6.23 -9.62
C ARG A 147 4.42 4.84 -9.11
N ALA A 148 3.44 3.94 -9.06
CA ALA A 148 3.68 2.55 -8.73
C ALA A 148 4.24 1.77 -9.93
N ASN A 149 4.93 0.66 -9.64
CA ASN A 149 5.50 -0.19 -10.67
C ASN A 149 4.41 -0.79 -11.59
N ILE A 150 4.73 -0.95 -12.87
CA ILE A 150 3.90 -1.68 -13.84
C ILE A 150 4.39 -3.12 -13.97
N HIS A 151 5.71 -3.32 -13.88
CA HIS A 151 6.34 -4.63 -13.92
C HIS A 151 6.87 -5.01 -12.53
N PRO A 152 6.78 -6.30 -12.11
CA PRO A 152 7.17 -6.69 -10.76
C PRO A 152 8.62 -6.32 -10.40
N VAL A 153 8.79 -5.61 -9.29
CA VAL A 153 10.11 -5.39 -8.68
C VAL A 153 10.62 -6.72 -8.12
N THR A 154 11.84 -7.10 -8.49
CA THR A 154 12.44 -8.37 -8.04
C THR A 154 13.30 -8.15 -6.80
N VAL A 155 13.33 -9.14 -5.91
CA VAL A 155 14.14 -9.14 -4.68
C VAL A 155 15.01 -10.38 -4.69
N GLN A 156 16.33 -10.18 -4.60
CA GLN A 156 17.33 -11.24 -4.57
C GLN A 156 18.11 -11.17 -3.26
N PRO A 157 17.96 -12.16 -2.35
CA PRO A 157 18.80 -12.29 -1.16
C PRO A 157 20.29 -12.43 -1.52
N LEU A 158 21.14 -11.80 -0.71
CA LEU A 158 22.60 -11.80 -0.87
C LEU A 158 23.33 -12.22 0.41
N ASP A 159 24.41 -12.99 0.27
CA ASP A 159 25.36 -13.28 1.36
C ASP A 159 26.26 -12.07 1.68
N ASP A 160 27.21 -12.26 2.60
CA ASP A 160 28.18 -11.27 3.04
C ASP A 160 29.20 -10.87 1.95
N ALA A 161 29.52 -11.79 1.04
CA ALA A 161 30.33 -11.54 -0.14
C ALA A 161 29.55 -10.86 -1.29
N GLY A 162 28.23 -10.68 -1.15
CA GLY A 162 27.36 -10.06 -2.16
C GLY A 162 26.89 -11.01 -3.27
N ASN A 163 27.08 -12.32 -3.10
CA ASN A 163 26.58 -13.34 -4.02
C ASN A 163 25.09 -13.59 -3.78
N ALA A 164 24.39 -13.96 -4.85
CA ALA A 164 22.99 -14.36 -4.76
C ALA A 164 22.85 -15.68 -3.98
N VAL A 165 21.97 -15.70 -2.99
CA VAL A 165 21.63 -16.91 -2.24
C VAL A 165 20.13 -17.17 -2.28
N SER A 166 19.73 -18.38 -1.90
CA SER A 166 18.32 -18.73 -1.76
C SER A 166 17.67 -17.89 -0.66
N LYS A 167 16.37 -17.59 -0.81
CA LYS A 167 15.56 -17.00 0.27
C LYS A 167 15.47 -17.85 1.53
N PHE A 168 15.74 -19.15 1.39
CA PHE A 168 15.81 -20.09 2.50
C PHE A 168 17.17 -20.03 3.21
N SER A 169 18.24 -19.61 2.55
CA SER A 169 19.56 -19.49 3.18
C SER A 169 19.62 -18.26 4.09
N ARG A 170 20.60 -18.22 4.99
CA ARG A 170 20.95 -16.98 5.69
C ARG A 170 21.46 -15.94 4.69
N PHE A 171 20.98 -14.70 4.80
CA PHE A 171 21.39 -13.58 3.95
C PHE A 171 21.52 -12.30 4.79
N VAL A 172 22.38 -11.38 4.37
CA VAL A 172 22.68 -10.12 5.10
C VAL A 172 22.26 -8.88 4.31
N ALA A 173 21.90 -9.05 3.04
CA ALA A 173 21.37 -7.99 2.20
C ALA A 173 20.35 -8.54 1.19
N VAL A 174 19.59 -7.64 0.57
CA VAL A 174 18.74 -7.94 -0.58
C VAL A 174 19.01 -6.94 -1.70
N ARG A 175 19.15 -7.43 -2.92
CA ARG A 175 19.16 -6.61 -4.14
C ARG A 175 17.73 -6.46 -4.64
N VAL A 176 17.27 -5.22 -4.72
CA VAL A 176 15.95 -4.85 -5.23
C VAL A 176 16.13 -4.26 -6.62
N LYS A 177 15.53 -4.87 -7.65
CA LYS A 177 15.68 -4.44 -9.04
C LYS A 177 14.33 -3.97 -9.60
N ASN A 178 14.34 -2.76 -10.16
CA ASN A 178 13.21 -2.16 -10.82
C ASN A 178 13.39 -2.29 -12.34
N PRO A 179 12.55 -3.06 -13.04
CA PRO A 179 12.59 -3.14 -14.49
C PRO A 179 11.93 -1.95 -15.21
N ASP A 180 11.14 -1.13 -14.52
CA ASP A 180 10.38 -0.04 -15.15
C ASP A 180 11.27 1.12 -15.61
N PRO A 181 10.86 1.87 -16.65
CA PRO A 181 11.61 3.02 -17.18
C PRO A 181 11.47 4.29 -16.31
N PHE A 182 10.93 4.18 -15.10
CA PHE A 182 10.78 5.26 -14.13
C PHE A 182 11.13 4.74 -12.74
N ALA A 183 11.54 5.63 -11.83
CA ALA A 183 11.83 5.27 -10.45
C ALA A 183 10.55 4.87 -9.70
N VAL A 184 10.68 3.94 -8.75
CA VAL A 184 9.57 3.45 -7.93
C VAL A 184 9.93 3.46 -6.45
N SER A 185 8.92 3.64 -5.60
CA SER A 185 9.04 3.49 -4.15
C SER A 185 8.51 2.15 -3.69
N VAL A 186 9.36 1.38 -3.03
CA VAL A 186 8.98 0.08 -2.49
C VAL A 186 9.44 -0.10 -1.06
N ARG A 187 8.77 -1.01 -0.37
CA ARG A 187 9.28 -1.64 0.84
C ARG A 187 9.50 -3.12 0.57
N VAL A 188 10.36 -3.74 1.36
CA VAL A 188 10.61 -5.18 1.28
C VAL A 188 10.16 -5.83 2.58
N ALA A 189 9.37 -6.90 2.49
CA ALA A 189 8.95 -7.72 3.62
C ALA A 189 9.67 -9.07 3.59
N TYR A 190 10.21 -9.47 4.74
CA TYR A 190 10.58 -10.85 5.05
C TYR A 190 9.40 -11.50 5.78
N ILE A 191 8.82 -12.52 5.16
CA ILE A 191 7.56 -13.14 5.59
C ILE A 191 7.85 -14.59 5.93
N VAL A 192 7.44 -14.98 7.12
CA VAL A 192 7.58 -16.33 7.65
C VAL A 192 6.19 -16.89 7.85
N TYR A 193 6.01 -18.10 7.36
CA TYR A 193 4.75 -18.81 7.44
C TYR A 193 4.87 -20.03 8.35
N ASP A 194 3.76 -20.46 8.93
CA ASP A 194 3.69 -21.78 9.56
C ASP A 194 3.63 -22.91 8.51
N GLN A 195 3.66 -24.14 9.02
CA GLN A 195 3.49 -25.36 8.26
C GLN A 195 2.34 -26.15 8.87
N PRO A 196 1.09 -25.79 8.55
CA PRO A 196 -0.05 -26.42 9.17
C PRO A 196 -0.25 -27.83 8.59
N ALA A 197 -1.09 -28.64 9.22
CA ALA A 197 -1.35 -29.99 8.74
C ALA A 197 -2.01 -29.96 7.34
N LYS A 198 -1.92 -31.05 6.57
CA LYS A 198 -2.55 -31.11 5.25
C LYS A 198 -4.05 -30.80 5.34
N GLY A 199 -4.48 -29.80 4.59
CA GLY A 199 -5.89 -29.36 4.55
C GLY A 199 -6.17 -28.13 5.41
N GLU A 200 -5.29 -27.81 6.35
CA GLU A 200 -5.31 -26.55 7.07
C GLU A 200 -4.65 -25.44 6.23
N THR A 201 -4.96 -24.20 6.61
CA THR A 201 -4.53 -23.01 5.88
C THR A 201 -3.29 -22.40 6.52
N GLN A 202 -2.29 -22.13 5.70
CA GLN A 202 -1.04 -21.51 6.13
C GLN A 202 -1.29 -20.08 6.63
N GLN A 203 -0.59 -19.71 7.70
CA GLN A 203 -0.67 -18.41 8.34
C GLN A 203 0.69 -17.72 8.34
N VAL A 204 0.66 -16.39 8.22
CA VAL A 204 1.85 -15.58 8.49
C VAL A 204 2.12 -15.57 10.00
N VAL A 205 3.20 -16.20 10.42
CA VAL A 205 3.63 -16.18 11.83
C VAL A 205 4.42 -14.92 12.16
N SER A 206 5.20 -14.43 11.18
CA SER A 206 5.99 -13.20 11.30
C SER A 206 6.09 -12.49 9.96
N ALA A 207 6.02 -11.17 9.98
CA ALA A 207 6.34 -10.31 8.85
C ALA A 207 7.19 -9.17 9.35
N THR A 208 8.37 -8.97 8.76
CA THR A 208 9.32 -7.96 9.18
C THR A 208 9.79 -7.15 7.99
N ALA A 209 9.82 -5.82 8.13
CA ALA A 209 10.33 -4.95 7.08
C ALA A 209 11.86 -5.10 6.99
N VAL A 210 12.36 -5.30 5.76
CA VAL A 210 13.80 -5.27 5.46
C VAL A 210 14.17 -3.83 5.11
N GLY A 211 14.68 -3.11 6.11
CA GLY A 211 15.01 -1.69 5.97
C GLY A 211 13.77 -0.77 5.96
N GLY A 212 13.92 0.41 5.36
CA GLY A 212 12.88 1.43 5.24
C GLY A 212 12.15 1.43 3.89
N LEU A 213 11.52 2.57 3.57
CA LEU A 213 11.09 2.88 2.21
C LEU A 213 12.33 3.08 1.33
N VAL A 214 12.37 2.49 0.14
CA VAL A 214 13.48 2.65 -0.80
C VAL A 214 12.97 3.17 -2.13
N HIS A 215 13.69 4.16 -2.67
CA HIS A 215 13.53 4.60 -4.06
C HIS A 215 14.48 3.78 -4.94
N VAL A 216 13.91 3.00 -5.86
CA VAL A 216 14.69 2.20 -6.81
C VAL A 216 14.67 2.93 -8.16
N PRO A 217 15.84 3.33 -8.71
CA PRO A 217 15.90 4.06 -9.97
C PRO A 217 15.24 3.31 -11.14
N ALA A 218 14.90 4.05 -12.18
CA ALA A 218 14.47 3.49 -13.47
C ALA A 218 15.49 2.48 -13.98
N GLN A 219 15.04 1.28 -14.36
CA GLN A 219 15.87 0.18 -14.86
C GLN A 219 17.08 -0.16 -13.96
N GLY A 220 17.01 0.23 -12.69
CA GLY A 220 18.11 0.20 -11.75
C GLY A 220 17.95 -0.86 -10.67
N ALA A 221 18.94 -0.90 -9.77
CA ALA A 221 18.89 -1.73 -8.58
C ALA A 221 19.47 -1.00 -7.37
N VAL A 222 18.96 -1.35 -6.19
CA VAL A 222 19.48 -0.90 -4.89
C VAL A 222 19.75 -2.13 -4.02
N VAL A 223 20.82 -2.07 -3.22
CA VAL A 223 21.10 -3.09 -2.21
C VAL A 223 20.68 -2.57 -0.84
N LEU A 224 19.77 -3.29 -0.19
CA LEU A 224 19.33 -3.01 1.18
C LEU A 224 20.03 -3.96 2.14
N LYS A 225 20.70 -3.42 3.15
CA LYS A 225 21.21 -4.24 4.26
C LYS A 225 20.05 -4.74 5.11
N VAL A 226 20.15 -5.99 5.55
CA VAL A 226 19.24 -6.59 6.53
C VAL A 226 19.78 -6.25 7.90
N THR A 227 19.02 -5.47 8.67
CA THR A 227 19.44 -4.99 10.00
C THR A 227 18.31 -5.12 11.02
N GLY A 228 18.64 -5.13 12.31
CA GLY A 228 17.67 -4.98 13.39
C GLY A 228 16.71 -6.17 13.51
N GLU A 229 15.39 -5.92 13.46
CA GLU A 229 14.39 -6.99 13.53
C GLU A 229 14.49 -7.97 12.36
N ALA A 230 14.74 -7.47 11.14
CA ALA A 230 14.84 -8.33 9.97
C ALA A 230 16.04 -9.27 10.06
N GLU A 231 17.17 -8.79 10.57
CA GLU A 231 18.36 -9.61 10.78
C GLU A 231 18.10 -10.75 11.78
N ARG A 232 17.44 -10.42 12.90
CA ARG A 232 17.04 -11.41 13.91
C ARG A 232 16.04 -12.42 13.33
N ALA A 233 15.10 -11.97 12.49
CA ALA A 233 14.14 -12.85 11.83
C ALA A 233 14.85 -13.80 10.84
N VAL A 234 15.72 -13.28 9.97
CA VAL A 234 16.49 -14.10 9.03
C VAL A 234 17.38 -15.10 9.77
N ALA A 235 18.08 -14.68 10.83
CA ALA A 235 18.90 -15.58 11.63
C ALA A 235 18.10 -16.71 12.32
N ARG A 236 16.83 -16.45 12.65
CA ARG A 236 15.95 -17.42 13.32
C ARG A 236 15.29 -18.39 12.35
N TYR A 237 14.95 -17.93 11.15
CA TYR A 237 14.10 -18.67 10.21
C TYR A 237 14.82 -19.08 8.92
N SER A 238 16.12 -18.74 8.76
CA SER A 238 16.97 -19.34 7.75
C SER A 238 17.00 -20.86 7.91
N ASP A 239 17.12 -21.54 6.79
CA ASP A 239 16.99 -23.00 6.61
C ASP A 239 15.60 -23.54 6.97
N GLY A 240 14.68 -22.64 7.32
CA GLY A 240 13.28 -22.92 7.54
C GLY A 240 12.53 -23.16 6.22
N PRO A 241 11.47 -23.97 6.26
CA PRO A 241 10.85 -24.49 5.04
C PRO A 241 9.85 -23.54 4.37
N ALA A 242 9.43 -22.45 5.03
CA ALA A 242 8.34 -21.60 4.54
C ALA A 242 8.62 -20.10 4.77
N VAL A 243 9.47 -19.54 3.90
CA VAL A 243 9.78 -18.10 3.91
C VAL A 243 9.60 -17.47 2.53
N SER A 244 9.31 -16.17 2.53
CA SER A 244 9.20 -15.33 1.34
C SER A 244 9.87 -13.99 1.58
N VAL A 245 10.49 -13.43 0.53
CA VAL A 245 11.01 -12.06 0.53
C VAL A 245 10.38 -11.35 -0.67
N LYS A 246 9.61 -10.30 -0.40
CA LYS A 246 8.80 -9.63 -1.44
C LYS A 246 8.90 -8.13 -1.32
N ALA A 247 9.07 -7.47 -2.46
CA ALA A 247 8.86 -6.03 -2.59
C ALA A 247 7.37 -5.74 -2.83
N TYR A 248 6.90 -4.60 -2.34
CA TYR A 248 5.57 -4.08 -2.60
C TYR A 248 5.64 -2.55 -2.73
N ASN A 249 4.77 -1.96 -3.56
CA ASN A 249 4.71 -0.50 -3.71
C ASN A 249 4.29 0.15 -2.41
N SER A 250 4.98 1.22 -2.04
CA SER A 250 4.75 1.94 -0.80
C SER A 250 5.07 3.44 -0.94
N GLN A 251 4.63 4.24 0.04
CA GLN A 251 4.95 5.66 0.17
C GLN A 251 5.05 6.10 1.63
#